data_AF-A0A265NC80-F1
#
_entry.id   AF-A0A265NC80-F1
#
_cell.length_a   1.000
_cell.length_b   1.000
_cell.length_c   1.000
_cell.angle_alpha   90.00
_cell.angle_beta   90.00
_cell.angle_gamma   90.00
#
_symmetry.space_group_name_H-M   'P 1'
#
loop_
_entity.id
_entity.type
_entity.pdbx_description
1 polymer ?
#
loop_
_entity_poly.entity_id
_entity_poly.type
_entity_poly.pdbx_seq_one_letter_code
_entity_poly.pdbx_strand_id
1 'polypeptide(L)' 'MASRTSLEIQIEQLRKKMYKAYEANESYDYIIKISQELDTLLNKLDNLEKPYQSIWK' A
#
# COMPACT_ATOMS: atom_id res chain seq x y z
N MET A 1 -14.37 -11.60 -0.25
CA MET A 1 -14.13 -10.39 -1.06
C MET A 1 -13.58 -9.33 -0.13
N ALA A 2 -12.34 -8.86 -0.33
CA ALA A 2 -11.83 -7.73 0.44
C ALA A 2 -12.62 -6.49 -0.02
N SER A 3 -13.36 -5.85 0.90
CA SER A 3 -14.07 -4.62 0.59
C SER A 3 -13.07 -3.46 0.44
N ARG A 4 -13.40 -2.43 -0.33
CA ARG A 4 -12.59 -1.20 -0.46
C ARG A 4 -12.12 -0.68 0.90
N THR A 5 -13.05 -0.62 1.86
CA THR A 5 -12.77 -0.21 3.25
C THR A 5 -11.70 -1.07 3.93
N SER A 6 -11.67 -2.38 3.69
CA SER A 6 -10.63 -3.25 4.25
C SER A 6 -9.24 -2.99 3.68
N LEU A 7 -9.15 -2.58 2.41
CA LEU A 7 -7.88 -2.21 1.77
C LEU A 7 -7.39 -0.86 2.27
N GLU A 8 -8.28 0.13 2.37
CA GLU A 8 -7.98 1.45 2.94
C GLU A 8 -7.43 1.35 4.37
N ILE A 9 -8.04 0.50 5.22
CA ILE A 9 -7.55 0.24 6.59
C ILE A 9 -6.14 -0.35 6.57
N GLN A 10 -5.88 -1.34 5.72
CA GLN A 10 -4.55 -1.97 5.63
C GLN A 10 -3.48 -0.99 5.10
N ILE A 11 -3.84 -0.14 4.14
CA ILE A 11 -2.98 0.93 3.62
C ILE A 11 -2.59 1.88 4.75
N GLU A 12 -3.55 2.34 5.56
CA GLU A 12 -3.29 3.24 6.68
C GLU A 12 -2.46 2.59 7.78
N GLN A 13 -2.66 1.28 8.04
CA GLN A 13 -1.82 0.53 8.97
C GLN A 13 -0.37 0.44 8.48
N LEU A 14 -0.14 0.15 7.20
CA LEU A 14 1.21 0.10 6.62
C LEU A 14 1.87 1.47 6.58
N ARG A 15 1.14 2.55 6.25
CA ARG A 15 1.64 3.92 6.35
C ARG A 15 2.16 4.23 7.74
N LYS A 16 1.34 3.97 8.78
CA LYS A 16 1.76 4.16 10.18
C LYS A 16 2.96 3.31 10.55
N LYS A 17 3.03 2.07 10.07
CA LYS A 17 4.18 1.17 10.29
C LYS A 17 5.45 1.72 9.65
N MET A 18 5.37 2.25 8.42
CA MET A 18 6.50 2.87 7.72
C MET A 18 7.01 4.10 8.45
N TYR A 19 6.12 5.00 8.90
CA TYR A 19 6.48 6.17 9.69
C TYR A 19 7.19 5.79 10.99
N LYS A 20 6.66 4.82 11.73
CA LYS A 20 7.29 4.33 12.96
C LYS A 20 8.66 3.71 12.71
N ALA A 21 8.81 2.94 11.62
CA ALA A 21 10.09 2.34 11.25
C ALA A 21 11.13 3.43 10.92
N TYR A 22 10.71 4.48 10.24
CA TYR A 22 11.56 5.64 9.97
C TYR A 22 11.97 6.37 11.25
N GLU A 23 11.02 6.66 12.16
CA GLU A 23 11.31 7.30 13.45
C GLU A 23 12.23 6.46 14.34
N ALA A 24 12.09 5.13 14.31
CA ALA A 24 12.91 4.20 15.06
C ALA A 24 14.30 3.96 14.44
N ASN A 25 14.64 4.61 13.31
CA ASN A 25 15.86 4.34 12.53
C ASN A 25 16.03 2.84 12.22
N GLU A 26 14.94 2.16 11.90
CA GLU A 26 14.99 0.78 11.42
C GLU A 26 15.83 0.67 10.15
N SER A 27 16.25 -0.55 9.81
CA SER A 27 17.07 -0.77 8.63
C SER A 27 16.37 -0.31 7.35
N TYR A 28 17.18 0.21 6.42
CA TYR A 28 16.69 0.61 5.11
C TYR A 28 15.92 -0.51 4.41
N ASP A 29 16.44 -1.75 4.46
CA ASP A 29 15.78 -2.93 3.89
C ASP A 29 14.39 -3.18 4.47
N TYR A 30 14.21 -2.93 5.77
CA TYR A 30 12.91 -3.07 6.42
C TYR A 30 11.92 -2.00 5.94
N ILE A 31 12.38 -0.75 5.80
CA ILE A 31 11.59 0.36 5.27
C ILE A 31 11.17 0.06 3.81
N ILE A 32 12.11 -0.42 2.98
CA ILE A 32 11.83 -0.82 1.59
C ILE A 32 10.77 -1.92 1.53
N LYS A 33 10.87 -2.93 2.40
CA LYS A 33 9.87 -4.00 2.44
C LYS A 33 8.46 -3.47 2.74
N ILE A 34 8.34 -2.55 3.71
CA ILE A 34 7.05 -1.92 4.03
C ILE A 34 6.55 -1.09 2.84
N SER A 35 7.43 -0.38 2.14
CA SER A 35 7.08 0.40 0.94
C SER A 35 6.53 -0.48 -0.17
N GLN A 36 7.14 -1.63 -0.44
CA GLN A 36 6.69 -2.57 -1.48
C GLN A 36 5.34 -3.20 -1.13
N GLU A 37 5.10 -3.51 0.14
CA GLU A 37 3.81 -3.99 0.64
C GLU A 37 2.73 -2.92 0.46
N LEU A 38 3.06 -1.65 0.76
CA LEU A 38 2.16 -0.51 0.59
C LEU A 38 1.78 -0.29 -0.88
N ASP A 39 2.76 -0.30 -1.78
CA ASP A 39 2.52 -0.16 -3.24
C ASP A 39 1.61 -1.27 -3.76
N THR A 40 1.79 -2.51 -3.28
CA THR A 40 0.92 -3.63 -3.65
C THR A 40 -0.54 -3.37 -3.27
N LEU A 41 -0.79 -2.80 -2.08
CA LEU A 41 -2.16 -2.47 -1.65
C LEU A 41 -2.73 -1.27 -2.41
N LEU A 42 -1.93 -0.25 -2.67
CA LEU A 42 -2.34 0.92 -3.45
C LEU A 42 -2.73 0.51 -4.89
N ASN A 43 -1.95 -0.36 -5.53
CA ASN A 43 -2.28 -0.90 -6.84
C ASN A 43 -3.57 -1.73 -6.81
N LYS A 44 -3.82 -2.50 -5.74
CA LYS A 44 -5.10 -3.22 -5.57
C LYS A 44 -6.27 -2.25 -5.42
N LEU A 45 -6.09 -1.16 -4.68
CA LEU A 45 -7.12 -0.13 -4.53
C LEU A 45 -7.41 0.57 -5.86
N ASP A 46 -6.37 0.98 -6.58
CA ASP A 46 -6.50 1.63 -7.90
C ASP A 46 -7.23 0.72 -8.91
N ASN A 47 -6.92 -0.58 -8.91
CA ASN A 47 -7.62 -1.56 -9.75
C ASN A 47 -9.09 -1.77 -9.36
N LEU A 48 -9.48 -1.54 -8.10
CA LEU A 48 -10.87 -1.58 -7.68
C LEU A 48 -11.63 -0.30 -8.06
N GLU A 49 -10.94 0.83 -8.07
CA GLU A 49 -11.51 2.15 -8.40
C GLU A 49 -11.59 2.40 -9.90
N LYS A 50 -10.77 1.70 -10.69
CA LYS A 50 -10.79 1.73 -12.16
C LYS A 50 -11.52 0.50 -12.70
N PRO A 51 -12.85 0.53 -12.91
CA PRO A 51 -13.50 -0.46 -13.74
C PRO A 51 -13.06 -0.21 -15.19
N TYR A 52 -12.02 -0.92 -15.61
CA TYR A 52 -11.59 -1.00 -17.01
C TYR A 52 -11.07 0.32 -17.63
N GLN A 53 -9.78 0.57 -17.48
CA GLN A 53 -8.99 1.30 -18.49
C GLN A 53 -8.05 0.31 -19.17
N SER A 54 -8.64 -0.58 -19.98
CA SER A 54 -7.93 -1.19 -21.10
C SER A 54 -8.24 -0.37 -22.35
N ILE A 55 -7.56 0.77 -22.52
CA ILE A 55 -7.33 1.37 -23.84
C ILE A 55 -5.90 1.96 -23.84
N TRP A 56 -4.95 1.06 -24.11
CA TRP A 56 -3.61 1.19 -24.71
C TRP A 56 -2.85 2.53 -24.66
N LYS A 57 -1.55 2.47 -24.29
CA LYS A 57 -0.43 3.06 -25.06
C LYS A 57 0.94 2.69 -24.49
#